data_AF-A0A2W5ZJX9-F1
#
_entry.id   AF-A0A2W5ZJX9-F1
#
_cell.length_a   1.000
_cell.length_b   1.000
_cell.length_c   1.000
_cell.angle_alpha   90.00
_cell.angle_beta   90.00
_cell.angle_gamma   90.00
#
_symmetry.space_group_name_H-M   'P 1'
#
loop_
_entity.id
_entity.type
_entity.pdbx_description
1 polymer ?
#
loop_
_entity_poly.entity_id
_entity_poly.type
_entity_poly.pdbx_seq_one_letter_code
_entity_poly.pdbx_strand_id
1 'polypeptide(L)'
;MGQGRVLPLPCPPEQAHEHRWSFQTRFEAPKPCSRRRPYRRFTSHGCKTTKLFGFHVNRCSDRDRAKIIDFVVLPGDNADHGLPAQYALASTALKMLSTPIHAIPGDHDMEQGGLDAFYAADFTEPLPKALTVRGIHCLFLDISGPGTGGPDFRVGTDQASWVELELRKAKEREETSVLFMHSYPDDLKGDGETEAFNRLIATHDVAFVDMGHTHYNELANDGRTIFAATRSTGQIEEGPAGYSIVTLDGGVVSWRFKPLDDAFPFVVMPTQIRPSMVRARCMRWCSAIGSSKLSHAKPRRRMDCYDPFV
;
A
#
# COMPACT_ATOMS: atom_id res chain seq x y z
N MET A 1 -27.47 65.94 36.48
CA MET A 1 -27.60 65.62 35.04
C MET A 1 -26.18 65.36 34.50
N GLY A 2 -25.97 64.19 33.83
CA GLY A 2 -24.79 63.73 33.01
C GLY A 2 -23.43 63.60 33.72
N GLN A 3 -22.76 62.45 33.96
CA GLN A 3 -22.25 61.34 33.08
C GLN A 3 -21.43 61.85 31.87
N GLY A 4 -20.22 61.41 31.49
CA GLY A 4 -19.25 60.40 31.93
C GLY A 4 -18.42 59.88 30.72
N ARG A 5 -17.13 59.52 30.94
CA ARG A 5 -16.20 58.63 30.16
C ARG A 5 -15.16 59.18 29.15
N VAL A 6 -13.88 59.12 29.59
CA VAL A 6 -12.67 58.38 29.12
C VAL A 6 -12.54 57.90 27.66
N LEU A 7 -11.40 58.22 27.03
CA LEU A 7 -10.70 57.45 25.96
C LEU A 7 -9.16 57.52 26.16
N PRO A 8 -8.38 56.42 25.96
CA PRO A 8 -6.92 56.39 26.13
C PRO A 8 -6.09 56.37 24.81
N LEU A 9 -4.79 56.63 24.99
CA LEU A 9 -3.67 56.80 24.04
C LEU A 9 -3.17 55.48 23.37
N PRO A 10 -2.37 55.54 22.27
CA PRO A 10 -1.90 54.37 21.52
C PRO A 10 -0.50 53.87 21.94
N CYS A 11 -0.26 52.55 21.80
CA CYS A 11 1.06 51.87 21.84
C CYS A 11 0.98 50.52 21.05
N PRO A 12 2.09 49.79 20.79
CA PRO A 12 2.61 49.40 19.48
C PRO A 12 2.41 47.89 19.15
N PRO A 13 2.87 47.37 17.98
CA PRO A 13 2.60 45.98 17.61
C PRO A 13 3.61 45.03 18.27
N GLU A 14 3.08 43.99 18.93
CA GLU A 14 3.84 42.88 19.52
C GLU A 14 3.82 41.70 18.54
N GLN A 15 5.01 41.28 18.10
CA GLN A 15 5.22 40.12 17.23
C GLN A 15 5.19 38.83 18.07
N ALA A 16 4.30 37.91 17.72
CA ALA A 16 4.29 36.56 18.28
C ALA A 16 5.30 35.67 17.54
N HIS A 17 6.13 34.98 18.32
CA HIS A 17 7.12 34.01 17.87
C HIS A 17 6.46 32.75 17.29
N GLU A 18 6.67 32.47 15.99
CA GLU A 18 6.48 31.15 15.39
C GLU A 18 7.82 30.41 15.34
N HIS A 19 7.94 29.30 16.07
CA HIS A 19 9.04 28.35 15.89
C HIS A 19 8.82 27.55 14.61
N ARG A 20 9.45 28.02 13.53
CA ARG A 20 9.53 27.36 12.23
C ARG A 20 10.79 26.49 12.17
N TRP A 21 10.66 25.17 12.25
CA TRP A 21 11.75 24.27 11.86
C TRP A 21 11.69 24.06 10.34
N SER A 22 12.51 24.83 9.61
CA SER A 22 12.77 24.62 8.20
C SER A 22 14.08 23.86 8.02
N PHE A 23 14.02 22.58 7.61
CA PHE A 23 15.16 21.93 6.97
C PHE A 23 15.05 22.16 5.46
N GLN A 24 15.80 23.14 4.98
CA GLN A 24 15.95 23.45 3.56
C GLN A 24 17.28 22.85 3.10
N THR A 25 17.28 21.64 2.54
CA THR A 25 18.43 21.17 1.75
C THR A 25 18.34 21.82 0.37
N ARG A 26 19.12 22.89 0.18
CA ARG A 26 19.41 23.44 -1.16
C ARG A 26 20.15 22.39 -1.97
N PHE A 27 19.52 21.85 -3.01
CA PHE A 27 20.25 21.35 -4.16
C PHE A 27 20.34 22.49 -5.17
N GLU A 28 21.49 23.17 -5.21
CA GLU A 28 21.81 24.09 -6.30
C GLU A 28 22.09 23.28 -7.56
N ALA A 29 21.24 23.44 -8.58
CA ALA A 29 21.47 22.89 -9.91
C ALA A 29 22.72 23.54 -10.54
N PRO A 30 23.63 22.77 -11.16
CA PRO A 30 24.75 23.37 -11.88
C PRO A 30 24.25 24.11 -13.12
N LYS A 31 24.79 25.32 -13.35
CA LYS A 31 24.55 26.10 -14.58
C LYS A 31 24.94 25.31 -15.83
N PRO A 32 24.23 25.48 -16.97
CA PRO A 32 24.46 24.68 -18.16
C PRO A 32 25.80 25.06 -18.81
N CYS A 33 26.80 24.19 -18.68
CA CYS A 33 28.03 24.29 -19.45
C CYS A 33 27.81 23.59 -20.80
N SER A 34 27.75 24.39 -21.85
CA SER A 34 27.66 23.95 -23.24
C SER A 34 28.87 23.10 -23.62
N ARG A 35 28.72 21.77 -23.63
CA ARG A 35 29.49 20.84 -24.47
C ARG A 35 28.85 19.45 -24.36
N ARG A 36 28.30 18.98 -25.48
CA ARG A 36 27.72 17.64 -25.65
C ARG A 36 28.72 16.58 -25.16
N ARG A 37 28.38 15.86 -24.09
CA ARG A 37 28.91 14.53 -23.78
C ARG A 37 27.70 13.61 -23.57
N PRO A 38 27.67 12.42 -24.18
CA PRO A 38 26.52 11.54 -24.08
C PRO A 38 26.35 11.10 -22.63
N TYR A 39 25.09 11.15 -22.16
CA TYR A 39 24.64 10.59 -20.90
C TYR A 39 25.11 9.13 -20.85
N ARG A 40 26.04 8.79 -19.95
CA ARG A 40 26.39 7.39 -19.69
C ARG A 40 25.17 6.76 -19.02
N ARG A 41 24.41 6.00 -19.81
CA ARG A 41 23.49 4.98 -19.32
C ARG A 41 24.28 4.10 -18.34
N PHE A 42 23.94 4.15 -17.06
CA PHE A 42 24.32 3.09 -16.13
C PHE A 42 23.47 1.86 -16.47
N THR A 43 23.92 1.08 -17.44
CA THR A 43 23.49 -0.31 -17.62
C THR A 43 24.39 -1.16 -16.75
N SER A 44 24.09 -1.28 -15.46
CA SER A 44 24.67 -2.33 -14.62
C SER A 44 24.05 -3.66 -15.04
N HIS A 45 24.85 -4.47 -15.74
CA HIS A 45 24.53 -5.84 -16.14
C HIS A 45 24.57 -6.79 -14.93
N GLY A 46 23.66 -6.66 -13.95
CA GLY A 46 23.78 -7.49 -12.74
C GLY A 46 22.54 -7.75 -11.90
N CYS A 47 21.51 -6.89 -11.92
CA CYS A 47 20.24 -7.17 -11.21
C CYS A 47 19.14 -6.31 -11.84
N LYS A 48 18.17 -6.97 -12.48
CA LYS A 48 17.04 -6.32 -13.15
C LYS A 48 15.72 -6.50 -12.39
N THR A 49 15.71 -7.06 -11.19
CA THR A 49 14.44 -7.54 -10.60
C THR A 49 14.41 -7.35 -9.09
N THR A 50 14.39 -6.10 -8.63
CA THR A 50 13.98 -5.84 -7.24
C THR A 50 12.66 -5.09 -7.29
N LYS A 51 11.55 -5.84 -7.26
CA LYS A 51 10.18 -5.29 -7.27
C LYS A 51 9.87 -4.82 -5.83
N LEU A 52 9.69 -3.53 -5.60
CA LEU A 52 9.47 -2.95 -4.26
C LEU A 52 8.01 -2.54 -4.08
N PHE A 53 7.38 -2.88 -2.95
CA PHE A 53 5.97 -2.58 -2.67
C PHE A 53 5.80 -1.92 -1.31
N GLY A 54 5.00 -0.87 -1.22
CA GLY A 54 4.61 -0.30 0.08
C GLY A 54 3.23 -0.79 0.51
N PHE A 55 3.15 -1.56 1.59
CA PHE A 55 1.87 -1.97 2.17
C PHE A 55 1.55 -1.14 3.42
N HIS A 56 0.41 -0.46 3.41
CA HIS A 56 0.01 0.42 4.50
C HIS A 56 -1.38 0.07 5.02
N VAL A 57 -1.49 -0.35 6.27
CA VAL A 57 -2.76 -0.63 6.92
C VAL A 57 -3.22 0.61 7.67
N ASN A 58 -4.24 1.29 7.15
CA ASN A 58 -4.86 2.39 7.87
C ASN A 58 -5.96 1.84 8.78
N ARG A 59 -5.87 2.09 10.09
CA ARG A 59 -7.04 2.04 10.97
C ARG A 59 -7.41 3.46 11.35
N CYS A 60 -8.66 3.83 11.09
CA CYS A 60 -9.20 5.18 11.27
C CYS A 60 -9.19 5.73 12.72
N SER A 61 -8.55 5.08 13.71
CA SER A 61 -8.60 5.47 15.13
C SER A 61 -7.28 5.87 15.79
N ASP A 62 -6.11 5.65 15.19
CA ASP A 62 -4.83 5.94 15.88
C ASP A 62 -4.37 7.38 15.65
N ARG A 63 -4.53 8.20 16.69
CA ARG A 63 -4.08 9.59 16.78
C ARG A 63 -2.60 9.74 17.12
N ASP A 64 -1.88 8.64 17.36
CA ASP A 64 -0.52 8.67 17.89
C ASP A 64 0.50 8.19 16.86
N ARG A 65 1.27 9.16 16.34
CA ARG A 65 2.52 9.01 15.56
C ARG A 65 2.44 8.05 14.36
N ALA A 66 1.90 8.57 13.26
CA ALA A 66 1.75 7.93 11.96
C ALA A 66 3.06 7.31 11.42
N LYS A 67 3.22 5.99 11.56
CA LYS A 67 3.95 5.23 10.53
C LYS A 67 3.11 5.32 9.26
N ILE A 68 3.70 5.85 8.18
CA ILE A 68 3.03 6.05 6.89
C ILE A 68 2.90 4.73 6.12
N ILE A 69 3.74 3.73 6.43
CA ILE A 69 3.75 2.40 5.83
C ILE A 69 4.01 1.40 6.97
N ASP A 70 3.25 0.31 7.03
CA ASP A 70 3.39 -0.68 8.11
C ASP A 70 4.46 -1.73 7.76
N PHE A 71 4.50 -2.17 6.50
CA PHE A 71 5.55 -3.04 5.95
C PHE A 71 5.68 -2.89 4.43
N VAL A 72 6.76 -3.43 3.88
CA VAL A 72 7.05 -3.52 2.45
C VAL A 72 6.97 -4.98 2.05
N VAL A 73 6.45 -5.26 0.86
CA VAL A 73 6.44 -6.61 0.28
C VAL A 73 7.35 -6.66 -0.94
N LEU A 74 8.03 -7.79 -1.13
CA LEU A 74 8.62 -8.15 -2.42
C LEU A 74 7.89 -9.43 -2.89
N PRO A 75 6.98 -9.35 -3.87
CA PRO A 75 6.05 -10.42 -4.20
C PRO A 75 6.66 -11.42 -5.18
N GLY A 76 7.94 -11.74 -5.03
CA GLY A 76 8.66 -12.70 -5.88
C GLY A 76 9.40 -12.10 -7.07
N ASP A 77 10.19 -12.96 -7.70
CA ASP A 77 11.27 -12.64 -8.65
C ASP A 77 12.21 -11.59 -8.07
N ASN A 78 12.74 -11.87 -6.89
CA ASN A 78 13.70 -10.99 -6.21
C ASN A 78 15.10 -11.07 -6.86
N ALA A 79 15.35 -12.15 -7.60
CA ALA A 79 16.51 -12.38 -8.42
C ALA A 79 16.07 -12.96 -9.78
N ASP A 80 16.60 -12.40 -10.87
CA ASP A 80 16.25 -12.79 -12.25
C ASP A 80 16.63 -14.24 -12.56
N HIS A 81 17.65 -14.77 -11.87
CA HIS A 81 18.17 -16.13 -12.07
C HIS A 81 18.40 -16.88 -10.75
N GLY A 82 17.83 -16.41 -9.63
CA GLY A 82 18.05 -17.01 -8.32
C GLY A 82 19.51 -17.03 -7.83
N LEU A 83 20.38 -16.15 -8.34
CA LEU A 83 21.81 -16.18 -8.00
C LEU A 83 22.13 -15.42 -6.69
N PRO A 84 23.02 -15.92 -5.81
CA PRO A 84 23.42 -15.24 -4.57
C PRO A 84 23.87 -13.79 -4.76
N ALA A 85 24.58 -13.50 -5.86
CA ALA A 85 25.04 -12.16 -6.18
C ALA A 85 23.89 -11.18 -6.47
N GLN A 86 22.76 -11.66 -7.00
CA GLN A 86 21.57 -10.84 -7.26
C GLN A 86 20.87 -10.49 -5.93
N TYR A 87 20.70 -11.46 -5.04
CA TYR A 87 20.15 -11.21 -3.71
C TYR A 87 21.03 -10.27 -2.88
N ALA A 88 22.36 -10.32 -3.01
CA ALA A 88 23.25 -9.37 -2.34
C ALA A 88 23.04 -7.92 -2.81
N LEU A 89 22.71 -7.72 -4.10
CA LEU A 89 22.35 -6.41 -4.64
C LEU A 89 21.00 -5.92 -4.08
N ALA A 90 19.99 -6.80 -4.06
CA ALA A 90 18.70 -6.50 -3.44
C ALA A 90 18.85 -6.13 -1.96
N SER A 91 19.59 -6.94 -1.19
CA SER A 91 19.90 -6.70 0.23
C SER A 91 20.53 -5.31 0.43
N THR A 92 21.46 -4.92 -0.44
CA THR A 92 22.13 -3.61 -0.36
C THR A 92 21.16 -2.46 -0.63
N ALA A 93 20.26 -2.60 -1.62
CA ALA A 93 19.24 -1.58 -1.91
C ALA A 93 18.24 -1.44 -0.75
N LEU A 94 17.84 -2.57 -0.15
CA LEU A 94 16.83 -2.63 0.91
C LEU A 94 17.32 -2.07 2.25
N LYS A 95 18.64 -2.04 2.51
CA LYS A 95 19.24 -1.40 3.70
C LYS A 95 18.90 0.08 3.88
N MET A 96 18.46 0.74 2.81
CA MET A 96 18.01 2.14 2.86
C MET A 96 16.61 2.29 3.48
N LEU A 97 15.86 1.21 3.63
CA LEU A 97 14.51 1.22 4.19
C LEU A 97 14.55 0.97 5.69
N SER A 98 13.87 1.83 6.45
CA SER A 98 13.63 1.63 7.89
C SER A 98 12.35 0.84 8.19
N THR A 99 11.64 0.43 7.14
CA THR A 99 10.33 -0.24 7.22
C THR A 99 10.54 -1.76 7.15
N PRO A 100 9.81 -2.57 7.93
CA PRO A 100 9.87 -4.03 7.82
C PRO A 100 9.62 -4.51 6.40
N ILE A 101 10.35 -5.51 5.94
CA ILE A 101 10.23 -6.09 4.60
C ILE A 101 9.81 -7.55 4.74
N HIS A 102 8.89 -7.98 3.90
CA HIS A 102 8.53 -9.39 3.75
C HIS A 102 8.65 -9.77 2.27
N ALA A 103 9.58 -10.68 1.99
CA ALA A 103 9.74 -11.23 0.65
C ALA A 103 9.05 -12.59 0.55
N ILE A 104 8.47 -12.86 -0.62
CA ILE A 104 8.09 -14.20 -1.07
C ILE A 104 8.89 -14.53 -2.33
N PRO A 105 9.15 -15.81 -2.65
CA PRO A 105 9.83 -16.20 -3.87
C PRO A 105 8.89 -16.13 -5.09
N GLY A 106 9.47 -15.98 -6.27
CA GLY A 106 8.81 -16.18 -7.57
C GLY A 106 9.41 -17.33 -8.37
N ASP A 107 9.00 -17.47 -9.62
CA ASP A 107 9.52 -18.54 -10.47
C ASP A 107 10.97 -18.30 -10.91
N HIS A 108 11.40 -17.04 -11.06
CA HIS A 108 12.79 -16.73 -11.38
C HIS A 108 13.74 -17.00 -10.19
N ASP A 109 13.24 -16.89 -8.97
CA ASP A 109 14.02 -17.22 -7.76
C ASP A 109 14.36 -18.72 -7.72
N MET A 110 13.58 -19.57 -8.41
CA MET A 110 13.76 -21.03 -8.55
C MET A 110 14.67 -21.47 -9.71
N GLU A 111 15.23 -20.55 -10.51
CA GLU A 111 15.98 -20.91 -11.72
C GLU A 111 17.20 -21.81 -11.44
N GLN A 112 17.75 -21.75 -10.21
CA GLN A 112 18.85 -22.62 -9.78
C GLN A 112 18.40 -24.01 -9.29
N GLY A 113 17.12 -24.35 -9.42
CA GLY A 113 16.57 -25.63 -8.95
C GLY A 113 16.23 -25.69 -7.46
N GLY A 114 16.25 -24.54 -6.77
CA GLY A 114 15.94 -24.44 -5.34
C GLY A 114 16.04 -23.01 -4.81
N LEU A 115 15.47 -22.80 -3.62
CA LEU A 115 15.41 -21.50 -2.95
C LEU A 115 16.52 -21.27 -1.92
N ASP A 116 17.56 -22.10 -1.88
CA ASP A 116 18.65 -21.96 -0.89
C ASP A 116 19.28 -20.55 -0.93
N ALA A 117 19.49 -20.00 -2.13
CA ALA A 117 20.03 -18.66 -2.31
C ALA A 117 19.04 -17.56 -1.89
N PHE A 118 17.73 -17.77 -2.11
CA PHE A 118 16.68 -16.88 -1.62
C PHE A 118 16.70 -16.84 -0.10
N TYR A 119 16.57 -18.00 0.56
CA TYR A 119 16.53 -18.11 2.02
C TYR A 119 17.85 -17.76 2.72
N ALA A 120 18.97 -17.70 1.99
CA ALA A 120 20.24 -17.18 2.52
C ALA A 120 20.32 -15.65 2.57
N ALA A 121 19.40 -14.94 1.92
CA ALA A 121 19.40 -13.47 1.89
C ALA A 121 18.86 -12.87 3.20
N ASP A 122 19.46 -11.76 3.66
CA ASP A 122 19.23 -11.18 4.99
C ASP A 122 17.82 -10.58 5.21
N PHE A 123 17.07 -10.38 4.14
CA PHE A 123 15.71 -9.84 4.13
C PHE A 123 14.61 -10.90 3.97
N THR A 124 14.98 -12.19 3.98
CA THR A 124 14.04 -13.30 3.81
C THR A 124 13.79 -14.04 5.12
N GLU A 125 12.65 -14.72 5.19
CA GLU A 125 12.22 -15.51 6.35
C GLU A 125 11.60 -16.82 5.83
N PRO A 126 11.59 -17.90 6.63
CA PRO A 126 10.92 -19.15 6.24
C PRO A 126 9.43 -18.94 5.91
N LEU A 127 8.96 -19.62 4.87
CA LEU A 127 7.57 -19.61 4.41
C LEU A 127 6.96 -21.02 4.48
N PRO A 128 5.62 -21.15 4.56
CA PRO A 128 4.66 -20.07 4.69
C PRO A 128 4.72 -19.39 6.07
N LYS A 129 4.30 -18.12 6.15
CA LYS A 129 4.21 -17.39 7.43
C LYS A 129 2.98 -16.50 7.50
N ALA A 130 2.56 -16.20 8.73
CA ALA A 130 1.44 -15.31 9.03
C ALA A 130 1.87 -14.14 9.91
N LEU A 131 1.29 -12.96 9.67
CA LEU A 131 1.49 -11.77 10.49
C LEU A 131 0.16 -11.03 10.65
N THR A 132 -0.26 -10.72 11.87
CA THR A 132 -1.41 -9.83 12.09
C THR A 132 -0.93 -8.40 12.32
N VAL A 133 -1.37 -7.46 11.48
CA VAL A 133 -1.11 -6.03 11.59
C VAL A 133 -2.43 -5.28 11.71
N ARG A 134 -2.67 -4.62 12.85
CA ARG A 134 -3.83 -3.74 13.08
C ARG A 134 -5.21 -4.40 12.79
N GLY A 135 -5.32 -5.72 12.96
CA GLY A 135 -6.53 -6.50 12.69
C GLY A 135 -6.65 -7.03 11.26
N ILE A 136 -5.59 -6.90 10.46
CA ILE A 136 -5.43 -7.55 9.16
C ILE A 136 -4.53 -8.76 9.34
N HIS A 137 -4.99 -9.94 8.95
CA HIS A 137 -4.24 -11.18 9.00
C HIS A 137 -3.59 -11.45 7.64
N CYS A 138 -2.28 -11.24 7.57
CA CYS A 138 -1.48 -11.34 6.35
C CYS A 138 -0.82 -12.71 6.25
N LEU A 139 -1.09 -13.44 5.17
CA LEU A 139 -0.44 -14.72 4.87
C LEU A 139 0.52 -14.56 3.69
N PHE A 140 1.77 -14.97 3.89
CA PHE A 140 2.81 -14.94 2.87
C PHE A 140 3.12 -16.36 2.46
N LEU A 141 2.99 -16.65 1.17
CA LEU A 141 3.03 -18.00 0.62
C LEU A 141 4.23 -18.16 -0.31
N ASP A 142 4.79 -19.37 -0.28
CA ASP A 142 5.75 -19.84 -1.27
C ASP A 142 4.99 -20.77 -2.21
N ILE A 143 4.77 -20.32 -3.45
CA ILE A 143 4.06 -21.12 -4.45
C ILE A 143 4.99 -21.63 -5.55
N SER A 144 6.30 -21.53 -5.35
CA SER A 144 7.27 -21.94 -6.36
C SER A 144 7.36 -23.46 -6.40
N GLY A 145 7.00 -24.05 -7.54
CA GLY A 145 6.97 -25.51 -7.70
C GLY A 145 8.36 -26.15 -7.88
N PRO A 146 8.43 -27.49 -7.82
CA PRO A 146 9.67 -28.25 -7.94
C PRO A 146 10.17 -28.23 -9.39
N GLY A 147 10.88 -27.17 -9.77
CA GLY A 147 11.38 -26.97 -11.13
C GLY A 147 12.76 -26.30 -11.17
N THR A 148 13.20 -25.96 -12.38
CA THR A 148 14.47 -25.26 -12.66
C THR A 148 14.22 -23.82 -13.13
N GLY A 149 13.19 -23.19 -12.55
CA GLY A 149 12.63 -21.91 -12.99
C GLY A 149 11.50 -22.05 -14.03
N GLY A 150 10.73 -20.98 -14.20
CA GLY A 150 9.56 -20.90 -15.07
C GLY A 150 8.21 -21.13 -14.34
N PRO A 151 7.07 -20.86 -15.00
CA PRO A 151 5.75 -20.73 -14.37
C PRO A 151 5.13 -22.08 -13.97
N ASP A 152 5.77 -22.75 -13.02
CA ASP A 152 5.32 -23.99 -12.43
C ASP A 152 4.89 -23.76 -10.98
N PHE A 153 3.72 -23.17 -10.76
CA PHE A 153 3.26 -22.81 -9.42
C PHE A 153 2.54 -23.96 -8.72
N ARG A 154 2.89 -24.20 -7.44
CA ARG A 154 2.33 -25.26 -6.59
C ARG A 154 2.05 -24.72 -5.20
N VAL A 155 0.86 -24.96 -4.68
CA VAL A 155 0.60 -24.70 -3.25
C VAL A 155 0.96 -25.93 -2.43
N GLY A 156 0.63 -27.13 -2.90
CA GLY A 156 0.77 -28.38 -2.15
C GLY A 156 -0.23 -28.52 -1.00
N THR A 157 -0.53 -29.76 -0.64
CA THR A 157 -1.56 -30.09 0.36
C THR A 157 -1.27 -29.52 1.75
N ASP A 158 -0.01 -29.56 2.18
CA ASP A 158 0.38 -29.14 3.54
C ASP A 158 0.22 -27.63 3.72
N GLN A 159 0.72 -26.84 2.76
CA GLN A 159 0.53 -25.39 2.80
C GLN A 159 -0.93 -25.01 2.58
N ALA A 160 -1.68 -25.67 1.69
CA ALA A 160 -3.11 -25.42 1.54
C ALA A 160 -3.88 -25.64 2.86
N SER A 161 -3.57 -26.73 3.56
CA SER A 161 -4.15 -27.04 4.88
C SER A 161 -3.76 -26.01 5.94
N TRP A 162 -2.51 -25.53 5.90
CA TRP A 162 -2.03 -24.46 6.76
C TRP A 162 -2.75 -23.14 6.49
N VAL A 163 -2.96 -22.77 5.22
CA VAL A 163 -3.70 -21.56 4.84
C VAL A 163 -5.14 -21.65 5.34
N GLU A 164 -5.83 -22.77 5.14
CA GLU A 164 -7.19 -22.96 5.63
C GLU A 164 -7.28 -22.75 7.16
N LEU A 165 -6.30 -23.30 7.89
CA LEU A 165 -6.21 -23.14 9.33
C LEU A 165 -6.05 -21.67 9.75
N GLU A 166 -5.15 -20.92 9.10
CA GLU A 166 -4.93 -19.51 9.40
C GLU A 166 -6.13 -18.62 9.02
N LEU A 167 -6.79 -18.89 7.90
CA LEU A 167 -8.00 -18.18 7.50
C LEU A 167 -9.17 -18.42 8.46
N ARG A 168 -9.35 -19.66 8.94
CA ARG A 168 -10.33 -19.97 9.98
C ARG A 168 -10.04 -19.20 11.27
N LYS A 169 -8.77 -19.20 11.69
CA LYS A 169 -8.30 -18.45 12.87
C LYS A 169 -8.55 -16.95 12.73
N ALA A 170 -8.30 -16.36 11.56
CA ALA A 170 -8.59 -14.95 11.30
C ALA A 170 -10.09 -14.64 11.44
N LYS A 171 -10.94 -15.51 10.86
CA LYS A 171 -12.40 -15.38 10.95
C LYS A 171 -12.91 -15.46 12.38
N GLU A 172 -12.37 -16.36 13.20
CA GLU A 172 -12.69 -16.47 14.63
C GLU A 172 -12.29 -15.23 15.43
N ARG A 173 -11.24 -14.52 14.99
CA ARG A 173 -10.77 -13.26 15.60
C ARG A 173 -11.38 -12.01 14.97
N GLU A 174 -12.29 -12.15 14.01
CA GLU A 174 -12.86 -11.05 13.23
C GLU A 174 -11.79 -10.18 12.53
N GLU A 175 -10.69 -10.81 12.11
CA GLU A 175 -9.60 -10.17 11.34
C GLU A 175 -9.87 -10.27 9.84
N THR A 176 -9.50 -9.22 9.09
CA THR A 176 -9.56 -9.27 7.62
C THR A 176 -8.38 -10.04 7.07
N SER A 177 -8.63 -11.07 6.26
CA SER A 177 -7.57 -11.89 5.68
C SER A 177 -7.05 -11.32 4.37
N VAL A 178 -5.73 -11.36 4.18
CA VAL A 178 -5.04 -11.02 2.93
C VAL A 178 -3.96 -12.05 2.61
N LEU A 179 -3.76 -12.32 1.33
CA LEU A 179 -2.76 -13.25 0.83
C LEU A 179 -1.70 -12.50 0.01
N PHE A 180 -0.46 -12.94 0.13
CA PHE A 180 0.66 -12.55 -0.71
C PHE A 180 1.23 -13.82 -1.35
N MET A 181 1.13 -13.91 -2.67
CA MET A 181 1.59 -15.05 -3.47
C MET A 181 2.10 -14.56 -4.83
N HIS A 182 2.99 -15.31 -5.50
CA HIS A 182 3.67 -14.74 -6.66
C HIS A 182 2.78 -14.53 -7.90
N SER A 183 1.81 -15.40 -8.14
CA SER A 183 0.99 -15.44 -9.36
C SER A 183 -0.50 -15.56 -9.05
N TYR A 184 -1.36 -15.57 -10.08
CA TYR A 184 -2.78 -15.82 -9.88
C TYR A 184 -3.02 -17.26 -9.38
N PRO A 185 -4.05 -17.50 -8.54
CA PRO A 185 -4.48 -18.86 -8.21
C PRO A 185 -4.80 -19.72 -9.45
N ASP A 186 -5.21 -19.09 -10.54
CA ASP A 186 -5.48 -19.74 -11.82
C ASP A 186 -4.22 -20.22 -12.55
N ASP A 187 -3.04 -19.75 -12.13
CA ASP A 187 -1.76 -20.19 -12.69
C ASP A 187 -1.20 -21.45 -12.01
N LEU A 188 -1.80 -21.91 -10.91
CA LEU A 188 -1.42 -23.15 -10.23
C LEU A 188 -1.54 -24.35 -11.19
N LYS A 189 -0.56 -25.24 -11.21
CA LYS A 189 -0.60 -26.46 -12.07
C LYS A 189 -0.75 -27.77 -11.32
N GLY A 190 -0.86 -27.75 -9.99
CA GLY A 190 -1.16 -28.97 -9.24
C GLY A 190 -2.58 -29.44 -9.52
N ASP A 191 -2.77 -30.76 -9.59
CA ASP A 191 -4.07 -31.37 -9.90
C ASP A 191 -5.15 -30.92 -8.91
N GLY A 192 -6.12 -30.16 -9.39
CA GLY A 192 -7.22 -29.61 -8.57
C GLY A 192 -6.83 -28.48 -7.62
N GLU A 193 -5.55 -28.06 -7.60
CA GLU A 193 -5.08 -26.99 -6.70
C GLU A 193 -5.78 -25.66 -7.00
N THR A 194 -5.90 -25.28 -8.27
CA THR A 194 -6.61 -24.06 -8.69
C THR A 194 -8.02 -24.00 -8.13
N GLU A 195 -8.82 -25.06 -8.33
CA GLU A 195 -10.21 -25.08 -7.88
C GLU A 195 -10.30 -25.07 -6.34
N ALA A 196 -9.45 -25.86 -5.67
CA ALA A 196 -9.43 -25.94 -4.22
C ALA A 196 -9.03 -24.61 -3.58
N PHE A 197 -7.98 -23.96 -4.10
CA PHE A 197 -7.44 -22.73 -3.54
C PHE A 197 -8.37 -21.54 -3.79
N ASN A 198 -8.95 -21.42 -4.99
CA ASN A 198 -9.97 -20.41 -5.26
C ASN A 198 -11.21 -20.60 -4.37
N ARG A 199 -11.65 -21.84 -4.13
CA ARG A 199 -12.75 -22.12 -3.19
C ARG A 199 -12.40 -21.69 -1.76
N LEU A 200 -11.17 -21.91 -1.34
CA LEU A 200 -10.68 -21.54 -0.02
C LEU A 200 -10.66 -20.01 0.16
N ILE A 201 -10.18 -19.26 -0.83
CA ILE A 201 -10.23 -17.79 -0.90
C ILE A 201 -11.67 -17.30 -0.74
N ALA A 202 -12.59 -17.85 -1.54
CA ALA A 202 -13.99 -17.45 -1.56
C ALA A 202 -14.73 -17.78 -0.25
N THR A 203 -14.47 -18.95 0.35
CA THR A 203 -15.14 -19.44 1.57
C THR A 203 -14.75 -18.64 2.82
N HIS A 204 -13.54 -18.10 2.82
CA HIS A 204 -12.98 -17.36 3.95
C HIS A 204 -12.95 -15.86 3.75
N ASP A 205 -13.61 -15.36 2.71
CA ASP A 205 -13.86 -13.94 2.52
C ASP A 205 -12.56 -13.11 2.45
N VAL A 206 -11.52 -13.68 1.83
CA VAL A 206 -10.22 -13.01 1.65
C VAL A 206 -10.46 -11.68 0.93
N ALA A 207 -9.99 -10.58 1.51
CA ALA A 207 -10.27 -9.25 0.95
C ALA A 207 -9.30 -8.90 -0.20
N PHE A 208 -8.08 -9.41 -0.13
CA PHE A 208 -6.99 -9.01 -1.02
C PHE A 208 -6.01 -10.14 -1.27
N VAL A 209 -5.61 -10.30 -2.53
CA VAL A 209 -4.50 -11.15 -2.97
C VAL A 209 -3.53 -10.26 -3.73
N ASP A 210 -2.35 -10.02 -3.16
CA ASP A 210 -1.26 -9.29 -3.81
C ASP A 210 -0.35 -10.27 -4.55
N MET A 211 0.02 -9.90 -5.77
CA MET A 211 0.73 -10.75 -6.70
C MET A 211 1.83 -10.01 -7.46
N GLY A 212 2.77 -10.80 -7.96
CA GLY A 212 3.78 -10.43 -8.94
C GLY A 212 3.49 -11.06 -10.30
N HIS A 213 4.51 -11.73 -10.86
CA HIS A 213 4.51 -12.52 -12.09
C HIS A 213 4.13 -11.82 -13.42
N THR A 214 3.03 -11.08 -13.50
CA THR A 214 2.46 -10.60 -14.77
C THR A 214 3.32 -9.55 -15.47
N HIS A 215 4.11 -8.79 -14.71
CA HIS A 215 4.86 -7.61 -15.17
C HIS A 215 4.00 -6.43 -15.64
N TYR A 216 2.68 -6.49 -15.41
CA TYR A 216 1.72 -5.41 -15.64
C TYR A 216 1.15 -4.91 -14.30
N ASN A 217 0.60 -3.70 -14.31
CA ASN A 217 -0.28 -3.27 -13.24
C ASN A 217 -1.69 -3.76 -13.53
N GLU A 218 -2.15 -4.74 -12.76
CA GLU A 218 -3.46 -5.35 -12.97
C GLU A 218 -4.28 -5.29 -11.68
N LEU A 219 -5.58 -4.99 -11.85
CA LEU A 219 -6.58 -5.12 -10.80
C LEU A 219 -7.74 -5.93 -11.35
N ALA A 220 -7.91 -7.13 -10.82
CA ALA A 220 -9.05 -7.99 -11.05
C ALA A 220 -9.87 -8.15 -9.76
N ASN A 221 -11.11 -8.61 -9.89
CA ASN A 221 -11.96 -8.92 -8.75
C ASN A 221 -13.01 -9.97 -9.10
N ASP A 222 -13.41 -10.76 -8.11
CA ASP A 222 -14.51 -11.75 -8.20
C ASP A 222 -15.81 -11.22 -7.55
N GLY A 223 -15.90 -9.90 -7.34
CA GLY A 223 -16.97 -9.24 -6.60
C GLY A 223 -16.76 -9.21 -5.08
N ARG A 224 -15.73 -9.89 -4.55
CA ARG A 224 -15.42 -9.92 -3.11
C ARG A 224 -13.94 -9.67 -2.81
N THR A 225 -13.07 -10.42 -3.48
CA THR A 225 -11.63 -10.37 -3.38
C THR A 225 -11.09 -9.42 -4.45
N ILE A 226 -10.17 -8.53 -4.08
CA ILE A 226 -9.36 -7.80 -5.04
C ILE A 226 -8.07 -8.59 -5.29
N PHE A 227 -7.78 -8.86 -6.55
CA PHE A 227 -6.53 -9.45 -7.00
C PHE A 227 -5.71 -8.32 -7.64
N ALA A 228 -4.53 -8.04 -7.11
CA ALA A 228 -3.65 -7.03 -7.66
C ALA A 228 -2.30 -7.60 -8.05
N ALA A 229 -1.86 -7.30 -9.27
CA ALA A 229 -0.48 -7.46 -9.67
C ALA A 229 0.15 -6.08 -9.84
N THR A 230 1.38 -5.92 -9.37
CA THR A 230 2.16 -4.71 -9.66
C THR A 230 3.27 -5.07 -10.62
N ARG A 231 3.47 -4.18 -11.60
CA ARG A 231 4.48 -4.39 -12.63
C ARG A 231 5.89 -4.51 -12.07
N SER A 232 6.72 -5.21 -12.84
CA SER A 232 8.14 -5.39 -12.54
C SER A 232 8.89 -4.06 -12.52
N THR A 233 10.03 -3.99 -11.84
CA THR A 233 10.92 -2.81 -11.84
C THR A 233 12.07 -2.92 -12.84
N GLY A 234 12.36 -4.10 -13.38
CA GLY A 234 13.38 -4.19 -14.45
C GLY A 234 13.19 -5.29 -15.49
N GLN A 235 12.03 -5.96 -15.48
CA GLN A 235 11.44 -6.60 -16.66
C GLN A 235 10.08 -5.94 -16.93
N ILE A 236 10.09 -4.64 -17.21
CA ILE A 236 8.87 -3.85 -17.37
C ILE A 236 8.28 -4.12 -18.75
N GLU A 237 7.08 -4.69 -18.79
CA GLU A 237 6.30 -4.85 -20.02
C GLU A 237 5.49 -3.58 -20.36
N GLU A 238 5.21 -2.73 -19.36
CA GLU A 238 4.50 -1.45 -19.58
C GLU A 238 4.94 -0.29 -18.68
N GLY A 239 5.04 0.91 -19.26
CA GLY A 239 5.22 2.17 -18.52
C GLY A 239 6.55 2.32 -17.75
N PRO A 240 6.65 3.30 -16.83
CA PRO A 240 7.86 3.52 -16.03
C PRO A 240 7.97 2.60 -14.79
N ALA A 241 9.19 2.36 -14.31
CA ALA A 241 9.41 1.68 -13.03
C ALA A 241 8.70 2.41 -11.87
N GLY A 242 8.29 1.67 -10.84
CA GLY A 242 7.58 2.21 -9.69
C GLY A 242 7.20 1.15 -8.69
N TYR A 243 6.30 1.51 -7.79
CA TYR A 243 5.80 0.64 -6.73
C TYR A 243 4.32 0.90 -6.51
N SER A 244 3.58 -0.10 -6.04
CA SER A 244 2.23 0.09 -5.56
C SER A 244 2.21 0.51 -4.10
N ILE A 245 1.21 1.31 -3.74
CA ILE A 245 0.80 1.54 -2.37
C ILE A 245 -0.60 0.95 -2.22
N VAL A 246 -0.70 0.02 -1.28
CA VAL A 246 -1.96 -0.64 -0.93
C VAL A 246 -2.39 -0.18 0.45
N THR A 247 -3.67 0.16 0.58
CA THR A 247 -4.31 0.42 1.86
C THR A 247 -5.54 -0.44 2.08
N LEU A 248 -5.64 -1.00 3.28
CA LEU A 248 -6.83 -1.70 3.74
C LEU A 248 -7.40 -0.99 4.95
N ASP A 249 -8.69 -0.64 4.88
CA ASP A 249 -9.45 -0.14 6.02
C ASP A 249 -10.88 -0.69 5.99
N GLY A 250 -11.27 -1.38 7.06
CA GLY A 250 -12.60 -1.98 7.20
C GLY A 250 -13.00 -2.92 6.06
N GLY A 251 -12.06 -3.69 5.52
CA GLY A 251 -12.26 -4.61 4.38
C GLY A 251 -12.24 -3.93 3.01
N VAL A 252 -12.08 -2.60 2.94
CA VAL A 252 -11.95 -1.88 1.66
C VAL A 252 -10.49 -1.82 1.26
N VAL A 253 -10.18 -2.32 0.08
CA VAL A 253 -8.85 -2.23 -0.54
C VAL A 253 -8.78 -0.98 -1.42
N SER A 254 -7.79 -0.13 -1.21
CA SER A 254 -7.38 0.90 -2.15
C SER A 254 -5.95 0.63 -2.62
N TRP A 255 -5.77 0.57 -3.92
CA TRP A 255 -4.50 0.29 -4.57
C TRP A 255 -4.15 1.44 -5.51
N ARG A 256 -2.90 1.92 -5.45
CA ARG A 256 -2.39 2.90 -6.42
C ARG A 256 -0.94 2.65 -6.77
N PHE A 257 -0.63 2.77 -8.05
CA PHE A 257 0.73 2.75 -8.54
C PHE A 257 1.40 4.14 -8.45
N LYS A 258 2.65 4.18 -8.01
CA LYS A 258 3.53 5.35 -7.99
C LYS A 258 4.76 5.10 -8.87
N PRO A 259 4.81 5.69 -10.09
CA PRO A 259 6.03 5.78 -10.87
C PRO A 259 7.17 6.45 -10.09
N LEU A 260 8.41 6.02 -10.28
CA LEU A 260 9.55 6.59 -9.57
C LEU A 260 9.82 8.06 -9.95
N ASP A 261 9.48 8.45 -11.18
CA ASP A 261 9.70 9.77 -11.76
C ASP A 261 8.59 10.78 -11.46
N ASP A 262 7.44 10.32 -10.97
CA ASP A 262 6.33 11.21 -10.57
C ASP A 262 6.69 12.08 -9.36
N ALA A 263 6.28 13.36 -9.38
CA ALA A 263 6.50 14.28 -8.28
C ALA A 263 5.57 14.01 -7.08
N PHE A 264 6.02 14.41 -5.89
CA PHE A 264 5.17 14.47 -4.69
C PHE A 264 4.32 15.76 -4.66
N PRO A 265 3.16 15.78 -3.98
CA PRO A 265 2.64 14.73 -3.09
C PRO A 265 1.95 13.58 -3.82
N PHE A 266 2.17 12.36 -3.34
CA PHE A 266 1.41 11.18 -3.75
C PHE A 266 0.30 10.93 -2.74
N VAL A 267 -0.94 10.86 -3.21
CA VAL A 267 -2.13 10.76 -2.35
C VAL A 267 -2.83 9.43 -2.59
N VAL A 268 -3.10 8.69 -1.52
CA VAL A 268 -3.93 7.49 -1.49
C VAL A 268 -5.11 7.75 -0.56
N MET A 269 -6.31 7.38 -0.99
CA MET A 269 -7.52 7.51 -0.17
C MET A 269 -7.88 6.12 0.38
N PRO A 270 -7.76 5.88 1.70
CA PRO A 270 -7.90 4.54 2.27
C PRO A 270 -9.33 4.01 2.29
N THR A 271 -10.35 4.87 2.14
CA THR A 271 -11.75 4.45 2.07
C THR A 271 -12.52 5.25 1.03
N GLN A 272 -13.64 4.70 0.55
CA GLN A 272 -14.70 5.54 0.01
C GLN A 272 -15.26 6.43 1.13
N ILE A 273 -15.50 7.71 0.83
CA ILE A 273 -16.19 8.62 1.75
C ILE A 273 -17.60 8.07 1.95
N ARG A 274 -17.92 7.54 3.13
CA ARG A 274 -19.31 7.22 3.47
C ARG A 274 -20.11 8.54 3.41
N PRO A 275 -21.23 8.67 2.68
CA PRO A 275 -22.00 9.90 2.61
C PRO A 275 -22.42 10.45 3.98
N SER A 276 -22.56 9.58 4.99
CA SER A 276 -22.85 9.95 6.37
C SER A 276 -21.75 10.79 7.05
N MET A 277 -20.48 10.67 6.64
CA MET A 277 -19.39 11.50 7.17
C MET A 277 -19.43 12.95 6.66
N VAL A 278 -20.02 13.20 5.48
CA VAL A 278 -20.15 14.56 4.93
C VAL A 278 -21.18 15.38 5.70
N ARG A 279 -22.24 14.74 6.24
CA ARG A 279 -23.26 15.45 7.04
C ARG A 279 -22.79 15.83 8.44
N ALA A 280 -21.86 15.09 9.05
CA ALA A 280 -21.43 15.34 10.43
C ALA A 280 -20.51 16.56 10.60
N ARG A 281 -19.82 17.00 9.54
CA ARG A 281 -18.93 18.17 9.59
C ARG A 281 -19.60 19.50 9.25
N CYS A 282 -20.73 19.49 8.53
CA CYS A 282 -21.42 20.72 8.16
C CYS A 282 -22.19 21.35 9.35
N MET A 283 -22.59 20.56 10.36
CA MET A 283 -23.31 21.10 11.53
C MET A 283 -22.40 21.77 12.59
N ARG A 284 -21.08 21.51 12.61
CA ARG A 284 -20.18 22.13 13.60
C ARG A 284 -19.62 23.50 13.18
N TRP A 285 -19.78 23.90 11.92
CA TRP A 285 -19.33 25.20 11.44
C TRP A 285 -20.39 26.31 11.56
N CYS A 286 -21.68 25.95 11.58
CA CYS A 286 -22.76 26.92 11.80
C CYS A 286 -22.97 27.30 13.27
N SER A 287 -22.30 26.65 14.23
CA SER A 287 -22.40 27.00 15.67
C SER A 287 -21.40 28.06 16.12
N ALA A 288 -20.41 28.39 15.29
CA ALA A 288 -19.29 29.28 15.65
C ALA A 288 -19.37 30.68 15.01
N ILE A 289 -20.45 30.99 14.29
CA ILE A 289 -20.71 32.34 13.76
C ILE A 289 -22.03 32.84 14.34
N GLY A 290 -21.93 33.75 15.32
CA GLY A 290 -22.90 34.83 15.50
C GLY A 290 -24.10 34.56 16.39
N SER A 291 -23.87 34.44 17.70
CA SER A 291 -24.79 35.02 18.69
C SER A 291 -24.73 36.55 18.61
N SER A 292 -25.37 37.13 17.59
CA SER A 292 -25.73 38.54 17.56
C SER A 292 -27.23 38.66 17.31
N LYS A 293 -27.91 39.22 18.31
CA LYS A 293 -29.35 39.51 18.35
C LYS A 293 -29.88 40.06 17.02
N LEU A 294 -30.89 39.40 16.47
CA LEU A 294 -31.87 40.03 15.57
C LEU A 294 -33.27 39.60 16.02
N SER A 295 -34.01 40.63 16.43
CA SER A 295 -35.39 40.59 16.88
C SER A 295 -36.37 40.29 15.74
N HIS A 296 -37.41 39.51 16.07
CA HIS A 296 -38.76 39.54 15.49
C HIS A 296 -38.92 39.26 13.98
N ALA A 297 -39.22 38.00 13.63
CA ALA A 297 -40.16 37.66 12.54
C ALA A 297 -40.69 36.21 12.68
N LYS A 298 -41.99 36.03 12.46
CA LYS A 298 -42.77 34.77 12.55
C LYS A 298 -42.27 33.66 11.61
N PRO A 299 -42.53 32.37 11.92
CA PRO A 299 -42.11 31.25 11.07
C PRO A 299 -42.98 31.16 9.80
N ARG A 300 -42.34 31.15 8.62
CA ARG A 300 -42.99 30.77 7.36
C ARG A 300 -42.43 29.43 6.88
N ARG A 301 -43.35 28.45 6.84
CA ARG A 301 -43.48 27.23 6.04
C ARG A 301 -42.24 26.34 5.78
N ARG A 302 -42.42 25.05 6.09
CA ARG A 302 -41.65 23.89 5.60
C ARG A 302 -41.44 23.99 4.09
N MET A 303 -40.22 23.73 3.65
CA MET A 303 -39.88 23.49 2.26
C MET A 303 -39.51 22.01 2.17
N ASP A 304 -40.34 21.25 1.48
CA ASP A 304 -40.17 19.82 1.26
C ASP A 304 -38.93 19.55 0.40
N CYS A 305 -38.14 18.56 0.82
CA CYS A 305 -37.03 18.05 0.02
C CYS A 305 -37.60 17.10 -1.05
N TYR A 306 -37.30 17.40 -2.30
CA TYR A 306 -37.64 16.63 -3.49
C TYR A 306 -36.81 15.34 -3.54
N ASP A 307 -37.46 14.20 -3.80
CA ASP A 307 -36.86 12.87 -4.02
C ASP A 307 -36.74 12.62 -5.53
N PRO A 308 -35.54 12.44 -6.11
CA PRO A 308 -35.39 12.21 -7.54
C PRO A 308 -35.13 10.72 -7.82
N PHE A 309 -36.06 9.83 -7.46
CA PHE A 309 -36.14 8.48 -8.01
C PHE A 309 -37.60 8.04 -8.10
N VAL A 310 -38.24 8.41 -9.22
CA VAL A 310 -39.36 7.69 -9.84
C VAL A 310 -38.99 7.47 -11.30
#